data_AF-A0AB74TJT9-F1
#
_entry.id   AF-A0AB74TJT9-F1
#
_cell.length_a   1.000
_cell.length_b   1.000
_cell.length_c   1.000
_cell.angle_alpha   90.00
_cell.angle_beta   90.00
_cell.angle_gamma   90.00
#
_symmetry.space_group_name_H-M   'P 1'
#
loop_
_entity.id
_entity.type
_entity.pdbx_description
1 polymer ?
#
loop_
_entity_poly.entity_id
_entity_poly.type
_entity_poly.pdbx_seq_one_letter_code
_entity_poly.pdbx_strand_id
1 'polypeptide(L)' 'MKMGLIGRDYSAGLRDKLGQKLRIGYTNGKQLKKRLELFGMSEADVVWALEELEGE' A
#
# COMPACT_ATOMS: atom_id res chain seq x y z
N MET A 1 7.66 -12.10 9.75
CA MET A 1 6.26 -11.90 10.16
C MET A 1 5.43 -11.77 8.90
N LYS A 2 4.27 -12.45 8.84
CA LYS A 2 3.41 -12.50 7.64
C LYS A 2 2.71 -11.14 7.53
N MET A 3 3.15 -10.33 6.57
CA MET A 3 2.60 -8.99 6.25
C MET A 3 1.07 -9.04 6.35
N GLY A 4 0.51 -8.32 7.33
CA GLY A 4 -0.91 -8.34 7.72
C GLY A 4 -1.87 -7.70 6.71
N LEU A 5 -1.56 -7.85 5.42
CA LEU A 5 -2.24 -7.20 4.30
C LEU A 5 -3.49 -7.93 3.82
N ILE A 6 -3.69 -9.17 4.27
CA ILE A 6 -4.80 -10.01 3.84
C ILE A 6 -5.40 -10.69 5.08
N GLY A 7 -6.59 -10.23 5.50
CA GLY A 7 -7.45 -10.99 6.41
C GLY A 7 -7.88 -10.31 7.72
N ARG A 8 -7.54 -9.03 7.96
CA ARG A 8 -8.09 -8.26 9.08
C ARG A 8 -8.90 -7.06 8.59
N ASP A 9 -9.92 -6.63 9.35
CA ASP A 9 -10.75 -5.45 9.07
C ASP A 9 -9.93 -4.18 8.74
N TYR A 10 -8.71 -4.10 9.25
CA TYR A 10 -7.77 -3.00 9.01
C TYR A 10 -7.11 -2.99 7.61
N SER A 11 -7.19 -4.09 6.84
CA SER A 11 -6.57 -4.19 5.51
C SER A 11 -7.23 -3.30 4.45
N ALA A 12 -8.45 -2.81 4.69
CA ALA A 12 -9.08 -1.80 3.83
C ALA A 12 -8.49 -0.39 4.09
N GLY A 13 -8.35 -0.02 5.36
CA GLY A 13 -7.74 1.27 5.77
C GLY A 13 -6.25 1.35 5.42
N LEU A 14 -5.51 0.24 5.52
CA LEU A 14 -4.11 0.16 5.09
C LEU A 14 -3.91 0.47 3.61
N ARG A 15 -4.83 0.03 2.74
CA ARG A 15 -4.78 0.34 1.30
C ARG A 15 -5.05 1.81 1.02
N ASP A 16 -5.95 2.43 1.77
CA ASP A 16 -6.20 3.87 1.68
C ASP A 16 -4.99 4.68 2.17
N LYS A 17 -4.47 4.35 3.36
CA LYS A 17 -3.27 4.97 3.92
C LYS A 17 -2.06 4.81 2.99
N LEU A 18 -1.84 3.62 2.43
CA LEU A 18 -0.78 3.36 1.45
C LEU A 18 -0.94 4.23 0.20
N GLY A 19 -2.18 4.34 -0.32
CA GLY A 19 -2.49 5.20 -1.46
C GLY A 19 -2.23 6.68 -1.19
N GLN A 20 -2.56 7.16 0.01
CA GLN A 20 -2.25 8.53 0.44
C GLN A 20 -0.74 8.74 0.62
N LYS A 21 -0.05 7.79 1.25
CA LYS A 21 1.40 7.86 1.55
C LYS A 21 2.23 7.92 0.28
N LEU A 22 1.91 7.04 -0.66
CA LEU A 22 2.54 6.98 -1.97
C LEU A 22 2.05 8.07 -2.92
N ARG A 23 1.15 8.98 -2.49
CA ARG A 23 0.53 10.04 -3.32
C ARG A 23 -0.09 9.53 -4.62
N ILE A 24 -0.42 8.25 -4.68
CA ILE A 24 -1.12 7.61 -5.81
C ILE A 24 -2.65 7.67 -5.63
N GLY A 25 -3.12 8.11 -4.46
CA GLY A 25 -4.52 8.22 -4.09
C GLY A 25 -5.17 6.87 -3.80
N TYR A 26 -6.47 6.89 -3.46
CA TYR A 26 -7.22 5.66 -3.20
C TYR A 26 -7.27 4.78 -4.45
N THR A 27 -6.93 3.49 -4.28
CA THR A 27 -6.92 2.55 -5.40
C THR A 27 -7.21 1.12 -4.95
N ASN A 28 -7.97 0.42 -5.78
CA ASN A 28 -8.37 -0.96 -5.59
C ASN A 28 -7.10 -1.84 -5.69
N GLY A 29 -7.02 -2.98 -5.00
CA GLY A 29 -5.81 -3.83 -5.02
C GLY A 29 -5.34 -4.25 -6.42
N LYS A 30 -6.27 -4.38 -7.38
CA LYS A 30 -5.96 -4.65 -8.79
C LYS A 30 -5.41 -3.44 -9.55
N GLN A 31 -5.80 -2.23 -9.16
CA GLN A 31 -5.36 -0.98 -9.78
C GLN A 31 -4.09 -0.41 -9.15
N LEU A 32 -3.82 -0.76 -7.88
CA LEU A 32 -2.60 -0.38 -7.16
C LEU A 32 -1.36 -0.67 -7.98
N LYS A 33 -1.22 -1.91 -8.47
CA LYS A 33 -0.08 -2.32 -9.29
C LYS A 33 0.14 -1.41 -10.50
N LYS A 34 -0.92 -1.14 -11.26
CA LYS A 34 -0.83 -0.30 -12.46
C LYS A 34 -0.52 1.16 -12.12
N ARG A 35 -1.00 1.65 -10.97
CA ARG A 35 -0.66 2.99 -10.47
C ARG A 35 0.80 3.08 -10.05
N LEU A 36 1.31 2.08 -9.34
CA LEU A 36 2.73 2.01 -8.97
C LEU A 36 3.62 2.05 -10.22
N GLU A 37 3.28 1.26 -11.25
CA GLU A 37 3.99 1.27 -12.53
C GLU A 37 3.92 2.65 -13.23
N LEU A 38 2.75 3.30 -13.24
CA LEU A 38 2.58 4.64 -13.83
C LEU A 38 3.37 5.73 -13.10
N PHE A 39 3.50 5.63 -11.79
CA PHE A 39 4.27 6.57 -10.97
C PHE A 39 5.74 6.20 -10.86
N GLY A 40 6.18 5.09 -11.50
CA GLY A 40 7.56 4.61 -11.43
C GLY A 40 7.97 4.13 -10.04
N MET A 41 7.00 3.76 -9.20
CA MET A 41 7.27 3.24 -7.87
C MET A 41 7.76 1.81 -7.93
N SER A 42 8.82 1.54 -7.18
CA SER A 42 9.35 0.20 -7.04
C SER A 42 8.62 -0.57 -5.95
N GLU A 43 8.73 -1.90 -5.97
CA GLU A 43 8.21 -2.74 -4.88
C GLU A 43 8.82 -2.34 -3.53
N ALA A 44 10.05 -1.82 -3.52
CA ALA A 44 10.72 -1.31 -2.32
C ALA A 44 9.99 -0.10 -1.69
N ASP A 45 9.48 0.84 -2.48
CA ASP A 45 8.73 2.00 -1.97
C ASP A 45 7.43 1.56 -1.30
N VAL A 46 6.78 0.55 -1.88
CA VAL A 46 5.56 -0.05 -1.34
C VAL A 46 5.85 -0.77 -0.04
N VAL A 47 6.92 -1.57 0.02
CA VAL A 47 7.33 -2.28 1.23
C VAL A 47 7.69 -1.30 2.33
N TRP A 48 8.48 -0.25 2.03
CA TRP A 48 8.83 0.79 3.00
C TRP A 48 7.59 1.50 3.55
N ALA A 49 6.67 1.91 2.67
CA ALA A 49 5.43 2.55 3.09
C ALA A 49 4.53 1.61 3.90
N LEU A 50 4.59 0.31 3.65
CA LEU A 50 3.87 -0.70 4.43
C LEU A 50 4.50 -0.93 5.81
N GLU A 51 5.83 -1.00 5.89
CA GLU A 51 6.56 -1.12 7.16
C GLU A 51 6.31 0.10 8.06
N GLU A 52 6.32 1.30 7.48
CA GLU A 52 6.04 2.52 8.25
C GLU A 52 4.59 2.57 8.76
N LEU A 53 3.63 2.00 8.03
CA LEU A 53 2.25 1.87 8.47
C LEU A 53 2.02 0.73 9.48
N GLU A 54 2.91 -0.26 9.55
CA GLU A 54 2.86 -1.36 10.53
C GLU A 54 3.56 -0.99 11.84
N GLY A 55 4.49 -0.03 11.81
CA GLY A 55 5.22 0.50 12.96
C GLY A 55 4.56 1.65 13.71
N GLU A 56 3.47 2.22 13.17
CA GLU A 56 2.63 3.25 13.81
C GLU A 56 1.43 2.63 14.55
#